data_AF-A0ABD3Z4L7-F1
#
_entry.id   AF-A0ABD3Z4L7-F1
#
_cell.length_a   1.000
_cell.length_b   1.000
_cell.length_c   1.000
_cell.angle_alpha   90.00
_cell.angle_beta   90.00
_cell.angle_gamma   90.00
#
_symmetry.space_group_name_H-M   'P 1'
#
loop_
_entity.id
_entity.type
_entity.pdbx_description
1 polymer ?
#
loop_
_entity_poly.entity_id
_entity_poly.type
_entity_poly.pdbx_seq_one_letter_code
_entity_poly.pdbx_strand_id
1 'polypeptide(L)'
;MSHKIAVEVVYALPEKQYLQRVTLEEGATVEAAIRASGILELRSDIDLAKNKVGIYSRPVKLGDVLKEGDRVEIYRPLIADPKELRRQRAEKSAK
;
A
#
# COMPACT_ATOMS: atom_id res chain seq x y z
N MET A 1 18.96 16.77 -17.28
CA MET A 1 17.89 16.03 -17.98
C MET A 1 17.09 15.33 -16.90
N SER A 2 15.79 15.59 -16.79
CA SER A 2 14.91 14.90 -15.86
C SER A 2 14.63 13.51 -16.41
N HIS A 3 15.43 12.54 -15.96
CA HIS A 3 15.16 11.13 -16.24
C HIS A 3 13.89 10.76 -15.50
N LYS A 4 12.96 10.14 -16.22
CA LYS A 4 11.71 9.66 -15.65
C LYS A 4 11.78 8.15 -15.53
N ILE A 5 11.29 7.64 -14.40
CA ILE A 5 11.15 6.22 -14.16
C ILE A 5 9.67 5.82 -14.18
N ALA A 6 9.34 4.74 -14.87
CA ALA A 6 8.04 4.09 -14.83
C ALA A 6 8.06 2.98 -13.77
N VAL A 7 7.13 3.07 -12.81
CA VAL A 7 6.99 2.11 -11.71
C VAL A 7 5.54 1.66 -11.60
N GLU A 8 5.34 0.48 -11.04
CA GLU A 8 4.02 -0.11 -10.82
C GLU A 8 3.70 -0.13 -9.33
N VAL A 9 2.58 0.46 -8.92
CA VAL A 9 2.06 0.37 -7.56
C VAL A 9 0.92 -0.64 -7.53
N VAL A 10 1.04 -1.65 -6.68
CA VAL A 10 0.11 -2.76 -6.56
C VAL A 10 -0.43 -2.84 -5.15
N TYR A 11 -1.75 -2.92 -5.03
CA TYR A 11 -2.45 -3.24 -3.79
C TYR A 11 -3.37 -4.44 -4.01
N ALA A 12 -3.03 -5.58 -3.44
CA ALA A 12 -3.76 -6.83 -3.60
C ALA A 12 -4.69 -7.07 -2.40
N LEU A 13 -6.00 -6.97 -2.62
CA LEU A 13 -7.04 -7.45 -1.70
C LEU A 13 -7.50 -8.86 -2.12
N PRO A 14 -8.07 -9.66 -1.19
CA PRO A 14 -8.58 -11.00 -1.51
C PRO A 14 -9.60 -11.01 -2.65
N GLU A 15 -10.40 -9.96 -2.74
CA GLU A 15 -11.50 -9.86 -3.72
C GLU A 15 -11.08 -9.07 -4.97
N LYS A 16 -10.05 -8.22 -4.88
CA LYS A 16 -9.67 -7.31 -5.96
C LYS A 16 -8.22 -6.87 -5.86
N GLN A 17 -7.52 -6.84 -6.99
CA GLN A 17 -6.22 -6.20 -7.09
C GLN A 17 -6.34 -4.83 -7.75
N TYR A 18 -5.58 -3.87 -7.24
CA TYR A 18 -5.36 -2.56 -7.85
C TYR A 18 -3.93 -2.53 -8.34
N LEU A 19 -3.75 -2.21 -9.62
CA LEU A 19 -2.44 -2.00 -10.23
C LEU A 19 -2.48 -0.64 -10.92
N GLN A 20 -1.60 0.25 -10.49
CA GLN A 20 -1.46 1.59 -11.03
C GLN A 20 -0.04 1.79 -11.54
N ARG A 21 0.07 2.20 -12.80
CA ARG A 21 1.35 2.57 -13.39
C ARG A 21 1.55 4.07 -13.23
N VAL A 22 2.67 4.46 -12.65
CA VAL A 22 3.01 5.86 -12.44
C VAL A 22 4.40 6.15 -13.00
N THR A 23 4.55 7.34 -13.55
CA THR A 23 5.83 7.83 -14.06
C THR A 23 6.28 8.97 -13.19
N LEU A 24 7.47 8.83 -12.59
CA LEU A 24 8.03 9.75 -11.63
C LEU A 24 9.42 10.19 -12.09
N GLU A 25 10.01 11.17 -11.43
CA GLU A 25 11.41 11.49 -11.66
C GLU A 25 12.33 10.41 -11.08
N GLU A 26 13.46 10.19 -11.73
CA GLU A 26 14.53 9.34 -11.21
C GLU A 26 14.98 9.85 -9.85
N GLY A 27 15.10 8.95 -8.88
CA GLY A 27 15.33 9.33 -7.48
C GLY A 27 14.05 9.43 -6.65
N ALA A 28 12.87 9.26 -7.25
CA ALA A 28 11.61 9.22 -6.51
C ALA A 28 11.59 8.05 -5.51
N THR A 29 10.92 8.28 -4.38
CA THR A 29 10.81 7.29 -3.31
C THR A 29 9.58 6.41 -3.47
N VAL A 30 9.56 5.29 -2.75
CA VAL A 30 8.39 4.41 -2.62
C VAL A 30 7.15 5.21 -2.21
N GLU A 31 7.27 6.10 -1.23
CA GLU A 31 6.16 6.95 -0.80
C GLU A 31 5.64 7.87 -1.92
N ALA A 32 6.57 8.50 -2.67
CA ALA A 32 6.21 9.39 -3.76
C ALA A 32 5.41 8.64 -4.84
N ALA A 33 5.80 7.39 -5.16
CA ALA A 33 5.06 6.57 -6.10
C ALA A 33 3.66 6.21 -5.62
N ILE A 34 3.53 5.81 -4.36
CA ILE A 34 2.22 5.48 -3.79
C ILE A 34 1.31 6.71 -3.80
N ARG A 35 1.82 7.88 -3.43
CA ARG A 35 1.04 9.13 -3.47
C ARG A 35 0.64 9.50 -4.91
N ALA A 36 1.57 9.44 -5.85
CA ALA A 36 1.31 9.74 -7.26
C ALA A 36 0.34 8.75 -7.91
N SER A 37 0.24 7.52 -7.39
CA SER A 37 -0.71 6.51 -7.90
C SER A 37 -2.16 6.81 -7.56
N GLY A 38 -2.42 7.76 -6.67
CA GLY A 38 -3.78 8.09 -6.21
C GLY A 38 -4.45 6.96 -5.42
N ILE A 39 -3.71 5.87 -5.10
CA ILE A 39 -4.30 4.70 -4.45
C ILE A 39 -4.76 5.01 -3.02
N LEU A 40 -4.11 5.96 -2.35
CA LEU A 40 -4.50 6.45 -1.03
C LEU A 40 -5.85 7.18 -1.07
N GLU A 41 -6.19 7.80 -2.19
CA GLU A 41 -7.50 8.46 -2.39
C GLU A 41 -8.58 7.43 -2.75
N LEU A 42 -8.21 6.39 -3.51
CA LEU A 42 -9.11 5.29 -3.85
C LEU A 42 -9.44 4.38 -2.66
N ARG A 43 -8.52 4.28 -1.69
CA ARG A 43 -8.57 3.32 -0.58
C ARG A 43 -8.11 3.98 0.73
N SER A 44 -9.09 4.37 1.54
CA SER A 44 -8.89 4.96 2.87
C SER A 44 -8.46 3.96 3.95
N ASP A 45 -8.46 2.66 3.64
CA ASP A 45 -7.93 1.60 4.51
C ASP A 45 -6.42 1.42 4.42
N ILE A 46 -5.76 2.08 3.47
CA ILE A 46 -4.30 2.05 3.34
C ILE A 46 -3.71 3.08 4.31
N ASP A 47 -3.00 2.60 5.33
CA ASP A 47 -2.24 3.43 6.25
C ASP A 47 -0.75 3.13 6.07
N LEU A 48 0.00 3.99 5.38
CA LEU A 48 1.43 3.77 5.13
C LEU A 48 2.29 3.67 6.40
N ALA A 49 1.80 4.13 7.55
CA ALA A 49 2.50 3.95 8.82
C ALA A 49 2.36 2.52 9.37
N LYS A 50 1.31 1.78 8.98
CA LYS A 50 1.01 0.42 9.46
C LYS A 50 1.19 -0.65 8.38
N ASN A 51 0.91 -0.30 7.13
CA ASN A 51 1.04 -1.17 5.98
C ASN A 51 2.52 -1.43 5.71
N LYS A 52 2.87 -2.70 5.58
CA LYS A 52 4.18 -3.07 5.04
C LYS A 52 4.18 -2.80 3.54
N VAL A 53 5.29 -2.31 3.04
CA VAL A 53 5.51 -2.13 1.60
C VAL A 53 6.71 -2.98 1.18
N GLY A 54 6.67 -3.46 -0.05
CA GLY A 54 7.75 -4.22 -0.64
C GLY A 54 7.98 -3.87 -2.10
N ILE A 55 9.16 -4.20 -2.62
CA ILE A 55 9.44 -4.19 -4.06
C ILE A 55 9.78 -5.62 -4.47
N TYR A 56 9.03 -6.21 -5.41
CA TYR A 56 9.21 -7.60 -5.85
C TYR A 56 9.39 -8.60 -4.70
N SER A 57 8.41 -8.67 -3.78
CA SER A 57 8.45 -9.50 -2.57
C SER A 57 9.61 -9.22 -1.59
N ARG A 58 10.37 -8.12 -1.76
CA ARG A 58 11.38 -7.67 -0.79
C ARG A 58 10.83 -6.54 0.06
N PRO A 59 10.85 -6.63 1.40
CA PRO A 59 10.41 -5.52 2.24
C PRO A 59 11.32 -4.31 2.07
N VAL A 60 10.73 -3.14 1.86
CA VAL A 60 11.45 -1.86 1.68
C VAL A 60 10.87 -0.79 2.60
N LYS A 61 11.58 0.32 2.74
CA LYS A 61 11.10 1.50 3.46
C LYS A 61 10.44 2.47 2.49
N LEU A 62 9.55 3.31 3.03
CA LEU A 62 8.88 4.37 2.28
C LEU A 62 9.87 5.39 1.66
N GLY A 63 11.02 5.59 2.30
CA GLY A 63 12.08 6.49 1.82
C GLY A 63 13.07 5.84 0.85
N ASP A 64 12.93 4.55 0.53
CA ASP A 64 13.83 3.90 -0.42
C ASP A 64 13.56 4.43 -1.84
N VAL A 65 14.63 4.62 -2.60
CA VAL A 65 14.59 5.16 -3.96
C VAL A 65 14.20 4.05 -4.94
N LEU A 66 13.26 4.38 -5.83
CA LEU A 66 12.80 3.49 -6.89
C LEU A 66 13.67 3.59 -8.14
N LYS A 67 13.62 2.51 -8.92
CA LYS A 67 14.26 2.38 -10.23
C LYS A 67 13.23 2.09 -11.31
N GLU A 68 13.63 2.30 -12.56
CA GLU A 68 12.83 1.92 -13.73
C GLU A 68 12.38 0.47 -13.65
N GLY A 69 11.07 0.25 -13.81
CA GLY A 69 10.46 -1.08 -13.77
C GLY A 69 10.17 -1.62 -12.38
N ASP A 70 10.48 -0.89 -11.30
CA ASP A 70 10.17 -1.37 -9.95
C ASP A 70 8.66 -1.53 -9.73
N ARG A 71 8.30 -2.59 -9.02
CA ARG A 71 6.93 -2.89 -8.61
C ARG A 71 6.79 -2.76 -7.10
N VAL A 72 6.17 -1.67 -6.66
CA VAL A 72 5.82 -1.41 -5.28
C VAL A 72 4.54 -2.17 -4.91
N GLU A 73 4.65 -3.08 -3.96
CA GLU A 73 3.55 -3.87 -3.41
C GLU A 73 3.18 -3.33 -2.02
N ILE A 74 1.92 -2.95 -1.84
CA ILE A 74 1.36 -2.56 -0.55
C ILE A 74 0.70 -3.79 0.08
N TYR A 75 1.23 -4.25 1.22
CA TYR A 75 0.67 -5.37 1.96
C TYR A 75 -0.40 -4.88 2.94
N ARG A 76 -1.38 -5.75 3.20
CA ARG A 76 -2.43 -5.51 4.19
C ARG A 76 -1.84 -5.55 5.61
N PRO A 77 -2.28 -4.66 6.52
CA PRO A 77 -1.97 -4.83 7.93
C PRO A 77 -2.61 -6.14 8.41
N LEU A 78 -1.90 -6.87 9.27
CA LEU A 78 -2.49 -8.02 9.95
C LEU A 78 -3.57 -7.47 10.88
N ILE A 79 -4.84 -7.73 10.55
CA ILE A 79 -5.97 -7.42 11.44
C ILE A 79 -5.89 -8.42 12.59
N ALA A 80 -5.11 -8.07 13.60
CA ALA A 80 -5.18 -8.66 14.92
C ALA A 80 -5.51 -7.52 15.88
N ASP A 81 -6.73 -6.98 15.76
CA ASP A 81 -7.31 -6.20 16.86
C ASP A 81 -8.39 -7.02 17.57
N PRO A 82 -8.02 -7.83 18.58
CA PRO A 82 -8.95 -8.66 19.36
C PRO A 82 -9.95 -7.84 20.19
N LYS A 83 -9.84 -6.51 20.21
CA LYS A 83 -10.67 -5.63 21.04
C LYS A 83 -12.03 -5.31 20.40
N GLU A 84 -12.13 -5.27 19.07
CA GLU A 84 -13.39 -4.94 18.37
C GLU A 84 -14.32 -6.15 18.23
N LEU A 85 -13.77 -7.34 18.03
CA LEU A 85 -14.53 -8.61 18.01
C LEU A 85 -15.22 -8.90 19.35
N ARG A 86 -14.69 -8.38 20.46
CA ARG A 86 -15.31 -8.50 21.79
C ARG A 86 -16.56 -7.64 21.94
N ARG A 87 -16.64 -6.47 21.29
CA ARG A 87 -17.81 -5.58 21.37
C ARG A 87 -19.00 -6.15 20.58
N GLN A 88 -18.77 -6.64 19.37
CA GLN A 88 -19.85 -7.21 18.54
C GLN A 88 -20.45 -8.51 19.07
N ARG A 89 -19.73 -9.27 19.91
CA ARG A 89 -20.26 -10.48 20.55
C ARG A 89 -21.19 -10.17 21.73
N ALA A 90 -21.01 -9.06 22.42
CA ALA A 90 -21.88 -8.65 23.53
C ALA A 90 -23.26 -8.17 23.05
N GLU A 91 -23.34 -7.57 21.86
CA GLU A 91 -24.60 -7.03 21.32
C GLU A 91 -25.54 -8.11 20.74
N LYS A 92 -25.01 -9.30 20.38
CA LYS A 92 -25.83 -10.40 19.85
C LYS A 92 -26.48 -11.30 20.91
N SER A 93 -26.24 -11.05 22.19
CA SER A 93 -26.81 -11.86 23.30
C SER A 93 -28.02 -11.22 23.99
N ALA A 94 -28.49 -10.06 23.49
CA ALA A 94 -29.58 -9.30 24.11
C ALA A 94 -30.88 -9.28 23.27
N LYS A 95 -31.06 -10.22 22.34
CA LYS A 95 -32.32 -10.37 21.60
C LYS A 95 -32.88 -11.78 21.72
#